data_AF-A0A4V2ZKD2-F1
#
_entry.id   AF-A0A4V2ZKD2-F1
#
_cell.length_a   1.000
_cell.length_b   1.000
_cell.length_c   1.000
_cell.angle_alpha   90.00
_cell.angle_beta   90.00
_cell.angle_gamma   90.00
#
_symmetry.space_group_name_H-M   'P 1'
#
loop_
_entity.id
_entity.type
_entity.pdbx_description
1 polymer ?
#
loop_
_entity_poly.entity_id
_entity_poly.type
_entity_poly.pdbx_seq_one_letter_code
_entity_poly.pdbx_strand_id
1 'polypeptide(L)'
;MTGVLPSKGVCLAFPKIRAIPPTSVLLREGPTVKEITSAIVSGTARAEDFAALPLPESYRGVVVRRDDVGMFEGMDSVDKDPRKSLHVQDVPTPEPGPGEALVAVMASSVNYNTVWSSLFEPLPTFGFLERYGRLSELAKRHDLPYHVLGSDLAGVVLRTGPGVNAWQPGDEVVAHCLSVELESSDGHGDTMLDPEQRIWGFETNFGGLAEIALVKSNQLMPKPEHLSWEEAAAPGLVNSTAYRQLVSRNGAGMKQGDNVLIWGASGGLGSYATQLALAGGATPICVVSSPQKADICRSMGAEAIIDRSAEGYRFWKDERTQDPKEWKRFGKRIRELTGGEDVDIVFEHPGRETFGASVFVTRKGGTITTCASTSGFMHEYDNRYLWMSLKRIIGSHFANYREAWEANRLIAKGKIHPTLSKVYSLDDTGQAAYDVHRNLHQGKVGVLCLAPEEGLGVKNQEMRDKHLHAINRFRTEQG
;
A
#
# COMPACT_ATOMS: atom_id res chain seq x y z
N MET A 1 60.66 0.53 -48.21
CA MET A 1 59.95 -0.12 -49.35
C MET A 1 58.94 -1.08 -48.76
N THR A 2 57.80 -1.22 -49.45
CA THR A 2 56.57 -1.93 -49.07
C THR A 2 55.68 -1.14 -48.10
N GLY A 3 54.40 -0.87 -48.37
CA GLY A 3 53.53 -1.30 -49.46
C GLY A 3 52.10 -1.18 -48.95
N VAL A 4 51.34 -0.26 -49.53
CA VAL A 4 49.93 0.00 -49.21
C VAL A 4 49.06 -1.17 -49.66
N LEU A 5 48.12 -1.59 -48.81
CA LEU A 5 46.96 -2.42 -49.18
C LEU A 5 45.69 -1.72 -48.67
N PRO A 6 44.70 -1.40 -49.54
CA PRO A 6 43.43 -0.84 -49.10
C PRO A 6 42.45 -1.97 -48.76
N SER A 7 41.77 -1.83 -47.62
CA SER A 7 40.64 -2.67 -47.23
C SER A 7 39.41 -2.36 -48.10
N LYS A 8 38.84 -3.40 -48.70
CA LYS A 8 37.57 -3.35 -49.43
C LYS A 8 36.44 -3.11 -48.43
N GLY A 9 35.69 -2.02 -48.62
CA GLY A 9 34.44 -1.77 -47.91
C GLY A 9 33.38 -2.79 -48.31
N VAL A 10 32.83 -3.49 -47.32
CA VAL A 10 31.59 -4.26 -47.46
C VAL A 10 30.46 -3.37 -46.96
N CYS A 11 29.62 -2.92 -47.88
CA CYS A 11 28.40 -2.18 -47.59
C CYS A 11 27.33 -3.21 -47.16
N LEU A 12 27.10 -3.34 -45.85
CA LEU A 12 25.95 -4.07 -45.33
C LEU A 12 24.75 -3.12 -45.28
N ALA A 13 23.77 -3.36 -46.15
CA ALA A 13 22.51 -2.66 -46.18
C ALA A 13 21.68 -3.05 -44.93
N PHE A 14 21.44 -2.09 -44.04
CA PHE A 14 20.44 -2.23 -42.98
C PHE A 14 19.03 -2.03 -43.59
N PRO A 15 18.03 -2.87 -43.27
CA PRO A 15 16.67 -2.63 -43.70
C PRO A 15 16.11 -1.38 -43.01
N LYS A 16 15.60 -0.44 -43.82
CA LYS A 16 14.91 0.77 -43.35
C LYS A 16 13.70 0.38 -42.50
N ILE A 17 13.77 0.68 -41.20
CA ILE A 17 12.59 0.67 -40.32
C ILE A 17 11.63 1.75 -40.84
N ARG A 18 10.45 1.33 -41.28
CA ARG A 18 9.36 2.25 -41.67
C ARG A 18 8.81 2.89 -40.40
N ALA A 19 8.89 4.22 -40.33
CA ALA A 19 8.16 5.01 -39.35
C ALA A 19 6.64 4.82 -39.53
N ILE A 20 5.95 4.50 -38.44
CA ILE A 20 4.49 4.42 -38.37
C ILE A 20 3.98 5.85 -38.05
N PRO A 21 3.03 6.41 -38.82
CA PRO A 21 2.56 7.78 -38.60
C PRO A 21 1.60 7.85 -37.41
N PRO A 22 1.51 9.00 -36.72
CA PRO A 22 0.60 9.17 -35.60
C PRO A 22 -0.83 9.32 -36.14
N THR A 23 -1.72 8.40 -35.80
CA THR A 23 -3.14 8.54 -36.13
C THR A 23 -4.02 8.16 -34.94
N SER A 24 -4.76 9.17 -34.49
CA SER A 24 -6.11 9.16 -33.90
C SER A 24 -6.40 8.28 -32.70
N VAL A 25 -6.73 8.97 -31.60
CA VAL A 25 -7.50 8.52 -30.45
C VAL A 25 -8.84 7.93 -30.92
N LEU A 26 -8.92 6.60 -31.04
CA LEU A 26 -10.16 5.82 -31.21
C LEU A 26 -9.92 4.39 -30.66
N LEU A 27 -10.57 4.07 -29.54
CA LEU A 27 -10.99 2.74 -29.03
C LEU A 27 -10.12 1.52 -29.43
N ARG A 28 -9.16 1.13 -28.58
CA ARG A 28 -8.31 -0.06 -28.78
C ARG A 28 -8.12 -0.91 -27.51
N GLU A 29 -9.21 -1.34 -26.88
CA GLU A 29 -9.12 -2.47 -25.94
C GLU A 29 -9.26 -3.76 -26.76
N GLY A 30 -8.36 -4.72 -26.57
CA GLY A 30 -8.49 -6.03 -27.22
C GLY A 30 -9.83 -6.69 -26.86
N PRO A 31 -10.45 -7.46 -27.79
CA PRO A 31 -11.79 -8.03 -27.59
C PRO A 31 -11.91 -8.83 -26.28
N THR A 32 -10.84 -9.51 -25.89
CA THR A 32 -10.75 -10.34 -24.70
C THR A 32 -10.86 -9.58 -23.36
N VAL A 33 -10.24 -8.40 -23.23
CA VAL A 33 -10.31 -7.61 -21.98
C VAL A 33 -11.74 -7.09 -21.77
N LYS A 34 -12.39 -6.65 -22.86
CA LYS A 34 -13.80 -6.25 -22.83
C LYS A 34 -14.73 -7.38 -22.43
N GLU A 35 -14.49 -8.59 -22.91
CA GLU A 35 -15.27 -9.77 -22.53
C GLU A 35 -15.12 -10.08 -21.04
N ILE A 36 -13.91 -10.01 -20.50
CA ILE A 36 -13.64 -10.17 -19.05
C ILE A 36 -14.41 -9.12 -18.24
N THR A 37 -14.25 -7.83 -18.57
CA THR A 37 -14.94 -6.76 -17.84
C THR A 37 -16.47 -6.89 -17.94
N SER A 38 -16.98 -7.24 -19.12
CA SER A 38 -18.42 -7.46 -19.34
C SER A 38 -18.95 -8.62 -18.49
N ALA A 39 -18.20 -9.73 -18.40
CA ALA A 39 -18.57 -10.86 -17.56
C ALA A 39 -18.66 -10.46 -16.08
N ILE A 40 -17.69 -9.70 -15.58
CA ILE A 40 -17.67 -9.20 -14.18
C ILE A 40 -18.84 -8.24 -13.94
N VAL A 41 -19.00 -7.21 -14.78
CA VAL A 41 -20.03 -6.17 -14.60
C VAL A 41 -21.44 -6.73 -14.74
N SER A 42 -21.64 -7.78 -15.54
CA SER A 42 -22.96 -8.44 -15.65
C SER A 42 -23.48 -8.96 -14.32
N GLY A 43 -22.59 -9.35 -13.39
CA GLY A 43 -22.93 -9.96 -12.11
C GLY A 43 -23.57 -11.36 -12.22
N THR A 44 -23.76 -11.89 -13.44
CA THR A 44 -24.43 -13.18 -13.69
C THR A 44 -23.50 -14.31 -14.14
N ALA A 45 -22.26 -13.97 -14.51
CA ALA A 45 -21.25 -14.95 -14.92
C ALA A 45 -20.88 -15.89 -13.76
N ARG A 46 -20.75 -17.17 -14.07
CA ARG A 46 -20.38 -18.25 -13.14
C ARG A 46 -18.92 -18.62 -13.31
N ALA A 47 -18.40 -19.44 -12.40
CA ALA A 47 -17.01 -19.91 -12.43
C ALA A 47 -16.62 -20.55 -13.78
N GLU A 48 -17.53 -21.33 -14.37
CA GLU A 48 -17.32 -21.97 -15.68
C GLU A 48 -17.17 -20.96 -16.83
N ASP A 49 -17.92 -19.84 -16.76
CA ASP A 49 -17.85 -18.78 -17.76
C ASP A 49 -16.46 -18.11 -17.71
N PHE A 50 -16.01 -17.75 -16.50
CA PHE A 50 -14.67 -17.17 -16.30
C PHE A 50 -13.55 -18.13 -16.72
N ALA A 51 -13.69 -19.43 -16.42
CA ALA A 51 -12.74 -20.46 -16.81
C ALA A 51 -12.66 -20.66 -18.34
N ALA A 52 -13.76 -20.39 -19.06
CA ALA A 52 -13.83 -20.50 -20.52
C ALA A 52 -13.33 -19.25 -21.26
N LEU A 53 -13.38 -18.07 -20.63
CA LEU A 53 -12.93 -16.81 -21.24
C LEU A 53 -11.45 -16.90 -21.66
N PRO A 54 -11.08 -16.57 -22.91
CA PRO A 54 -9.68 -16.54 -23.30
C PRO A 54 -8.90 -15.53 -22.44
N LEU A 55 -7.61 -15.79 -22.20
CA LEU A 55 -6.73 -14.79 -21.60
C LEU A 55 -6.18 -13.88 -22.70
N PRO A 56 -6.05 -12.56 -22.48
CA PRO A 56 -5.41 -11.69 -23.45
C PRO A 56 -3.90 -11.96 -23.51
N GLU A 57 -3.28 -11.79 -24.68
CA GLU A 57 -1.82 -11.93 -24.84
C GLU A 57 -1.04 -10.85 -24.07
N SER A 58 -1.64 -9.66 -23.94
CA SER A 58 -1.10 -8.52 -23.18
C SER A 58 -2.20 -7.78 -22.44
N TYR A 59 -1.83 -7.04 -21.40
CA TYR A 59 -2.73 -6.19 -20.61
C TYR A 59 -2.07 -4.86 -20.29
N ARG A 60 -2.87 -3.82 -19.99
CA ARG A 60 -2.34 -2.52 -19.59
C ARG A 60 -1.93 -2.55 -18.12
N GLY A 61 -0.72 -2.07 -17.84
CA GLY A 61 -0.20 -1.90 -16.49
C GLY A 61 0.57 -0.59 -16.33
N VAL A 62 0.53 -0.04 -15.12
CA VAL A 62 1.37 1.09 -14.73
C VAL A 62 2.75 0.55 -14.36
N VAL A 63 3.76 0.99 -15.10
CA VAL A 63 5.13 0.53 -14.92
C VAL A 63 6.10 1.66 -14.62
N VAL A 64 7.21 1.30 -13.97
CA VAL A 64 8.50 1.98 -14.14
C VAL A 64 9.38 1.17 -15.09
N ARG A 65 10.34 1.82 -15.77
CA ARG A 65 11.25 1.19 -16.74
C ARG A 65 12.69 1.20 -16.23
N ARG A 66 13.46 0.16 -16.59
CA ARG A 66 14.88 0.05 -16.21
C ARG A 66 15.70 1.19 -16.82
N ASP A 67 15.36 1.61 -18.04
CA ASP A 67 16.06 2.68 -18.76
C ASP A 67 15.85 4.08 -18.13
N ASP A 68 14.81 4.23 -17.30
CA ASP A 68 14.53 5.47 -16.56
C ASP A 68 15.32 5.55 -15.24
N VAL A 69 16.02 4.47 -14.84
CA VAL A 69 16.85 4.48 -13.64
C VAL A 69 17.96 5.51 -13.81
N GLY A 70 18.08 6.41 -12.83
CA GLY A 70 19.01 7.54 -12.86
C GLY A 70 18.39 8.86 -13.32
N MET A 71 17.15 8.87 -13.84
CA MET A 71 16.51 10.10 -14.35
C MET A 71 16.32 11.22 -13.32
N PHE A 72 16.41 10.88 -12.03
CA PHE A 72 16.27 11.81 -10.90
C PHE A 72 17.59 11.99 -10.11
N GLU A 73 18.73 11.57 -10.65
CA GLU A 73 20.04 11.77 -10.00
C GLU A 73 20.31 13.26 -9.76
N GLY A 74 20.79 13.58 -8.55
CA GLY A 74 21.07 14.95 -8.13
C GLY A 74 19.85 15.80 -7.77
N MET A 75 18.63 15.26 -7.84
CA MET A 75 17.40 15.95 -7.39
C MET A 75 17.07 15.60 -5.94
N ASP A 76 16.60 16.59 -5.19
CA ASP A 76 16.03 16.36 -3.86
C ASP A 76 14.72 15.54 -3.96
N SER A 77 14.50 14.62 -3.02
CA SER A 77 13.35 13.70 -3.03
C SER A 77 12.00 14.43 -3.21
N VAL A 78 11.85 15.61 -2.60
CA VAL A 78 10.64 16.45 -2.66
C VAL A 78 10.32 16.99 -4.06
N ASP A 79 11.34 17.10 -4.93
CA ASP A 79 11.24 17.63 -6.29
C ASP A 79 11.13 16.54 -7.37
N LYS A 80 11.35 15.28 -6.99
CA LYS A 80 11.14 14.14 -7.89
C LYS A 80 9.64 13.99 -8.18
N ASP A 81 9.29 13.87 -9.46
CA ASP A 81 7.91 13.89 -9.91
C ASP A 81 7.50 12.51 -10.47
N PRO A 82 6.65 11.74 -9.73
CA PRO A 82 6.16 10.43 -10.16
C PRO A 82 5.55 10.40 -11.56
N ARG A 83 4.99 11.52 -12.03
CA ARG A 83 4.34 11.62 -13.36
C ARG A 83 5.33 11.44 -14.51
N LYS A 84 6.63 11.59 -14.26
CA LYS A 84 7.67 11.46 -15.29
C LYS A 84 8.18 10.03 -15.45
N SER A 85 8.08 9.20 -14.42
CA SER A 85 8.64 7.85 -14.38
C SER A 85 7.59 6.74 -14.47
N LEU A 86 6.32 7.05 -14.20
CA LEU A 86 5.20 6.12 -14.33
C LEU A 86 4.65 6.16 -15.75
N HIS A 87 4.58 4.99 -16.39
CA HIS A 87 4.07 4.82 -17.74
C HIS A 87 2.93 3.80 -17.74
N VAL A 88 1.80 4.12 -18.38
CA VAL A 88 0.81 3.10 -18.73
C VAL A 88 1.23 2.46 -20.05
N GLN A 89 1.41 1.14 -20.06
CA GLN A 89 1.81 0.41 -21.25
C GLN A 89 1.20 -0.99 -21.28
N ASP A 90 1.08 -1.55 -22.48
CA ASP A 90 0.76 -2.97 -22.66
C ASP A 90 1.99 -3.83 -22.30
N VAL A 91 1.77 -4.85 -21.46
CA VAL A 91 2.78 -5.84 -21.07
C VAL A 91 2.25 -7.27 -21.28
N PRO A 92 3.11 -8.24 -21.61
CA PRO A 92 2.71 -9.64 -21.75
C PRO A 92 2.00 -10.21 -20.51
N THR A 93 0.94 -10.98 -20.71
CA THR A 93 0.25 -11.71 -19.64
C THR A 93 1.12 -12.85 -19.13
N PRO A 94 1.45 -12.91 -17.81
CA PRO A 94 2.21 -14.02 -17.27
C PRO A 94 1.33 -15.28 -17.10
N GLU A 95 1.94 -16.45 -17.24
CA GLU A 95 1.29 -17.71 -16.89
C GLU A 95 1.37 -17.96 -15.36
N PRO A 96 0.27 -18.35 -14.70
CA PRO A 96 0.28 -18.67 -13.28
C PRO A 96 1.02 -19.99 -13.02
N GLY A 97 2.02 -19.94 -12.14
CA GLY A 97 2.74 -21.11 -11.65
C GLY A 97 2.01 -21.82 -10.51
N PRO A 98 2.58 -22.89 -9.93
CA PRO A 98 1.99 -23.59 -8.81
C PRO A 98 1.68 -22.66 -7.63
N GLY A 99 0.48 -22.79 -7.06
CA GLY A 99 0.05 -21.98 -5.91
C GLY A 99 -0.29 -20.52 -6.23
N GLU A 100 -0.39 -20.14 -7.50
CA GLU A 100 -0.67 -18.75 -7.91
C GLU A 100 -2.04 -18.58 -8.55
N ALA A 101 -2.49 -17.33 -8.62
CA ALA A 101 -3.72 -16.92 -9.26
C ALA A 101 -3.46 -15.71 -10.16
N LEU A 102 -4.09 -15.74 -11.34
CA LEU A 102 -4.21 -14.60 -12.22
C LEU A 102 -5.54 -13.90 -11.91
N VAL A 103 -5.51 -12.61 -11.64
CA VAL A 103 -6.68 -11.83 -11.18
C VAL A 103 -6.96 -10.69 -12.16
N ALA A 104 -8.20 -10.58 -12.62
CA ALA A 104 -8.72 -9.40 -13.30
C ALA A 104 -8.92 -8.30 -12.25
N VAL A 105 -8.10 -7.26 -12.30
CA VAL A 105 -8.10 -6.23 -11.26
C VAL A 105 -9.12 -5.16 -11.63
N MET A 106 -10.16 -5.03 -10.82
CA MET A 106 -11.19 -4.02 -10.99
C MET A 106 -10.72 -2.67 -10.46
N ALA A 107 -10.05 -2.67 -9.31
CA ALA A 107 -9.44 -1.48 -8.73
C ALA A 107 -8.21 -1.82 -7.90
N SER A 108 -7.35 -0.83 -7.71
CA SER A 108 -6.16 -0.86 -6.86
C SER A 108 -6.05 0.44 -6.05
N SER A 109 -4.91 0.67 -5.42
CA SER A 109 -4.66 1.87 -4.62
C SER A 109 -3.20 2.31 -4.67
N VAL A 110 -2.96 3.59 -4.42
CA VAL A 110 -1.60 4.14 -4.29
C VAL A 110 -1.15 4.05 -2.84
N ASN A 111 0.06 3.52 -2.65
CA ASN A 111 0.76 3.44 -1.37
C ASN A 111 2.08 4.20 -1.42
N TYR A 112 2.70 4.45 -0.26
CA TYR A 112 4.02 5.07 -0.21
C TYR A 112 5.10 4.24 -0.92
N ASN A 113 4.98 2.91 -0.91
CA ASN A 113 5.90 2.06 -1.68
C ASN A 113 5.76 2.28 -3.19
N THR A 114 4.55 2.53 -3.71
CA THR A 114 4.33 2.95 -5.11
C THR A 114 5.03 4.26 -5.41
N VAL A 115 4.93 5.24 -4.50
CA VAL A 115 5.64 6.52 -4.63
C VAL A 115 7.14 6.27 -4.66
N TRP A 116 7.71 5.56 -3.68
CA TRP A 116 9.13 5.25 -3.63
C TRP A 116 9.64 4.51 -4.88
N SER A 117 8.88 3.53 -5.39
CA SER A 117 9.18 2.88 -6.67
C SER A 117 9.24 3.87 -7.83
N SER A 118 8.26 4.79 -7.91
CA SER A 118 8.23 5.83 -8.96
C SER A 118 9.39 6.82 -8.84
N LEU A 119 9.94 7.02 -7.64
CA LEU A 119 11.08 7.91 -7.40
C LEU A 119 12.44 7.20 -7.46
N PHE A 120 12.43 5.87 -7.62
CA PHE A 120 13.59 4.99 -7.48
C PHE A 120 14.32 5.12 -6.13
N GLU A 121 13.57 5.36 -5.04
CA GLU A 121 14.09 5.56 -3.69
C GLU A 121 13.71 4.43 -2.71
N PRO A 122 14.52 4.19 -1.66
CA PRO A 122 15.92 4.64 -1.53
C PRO A 122 16.83 3.96 -2.54
N LEU A 123 16.37 2.88 -3.18
CA LEU A 123 17.03 2.16 -4.25
C LEU A 123 16.00 1.79 -5.34
N PRO A 124 16.41 1.69 -6.61
CA PRO A 124 15.53 1.24 -7.69
C PRO A 124 15.01 -0.18 -7.43
N THR A 125 13.72 -0.42 -7.70
CA THR A 125 13.08 -1.72 -7.44
C THR A 125 13.69 -2.87 -8.24
N PHE A 126 14.27 -2.58 -9.41
CA PHE A 126 14.89 -3.57 -10.29
C PHE A 126 15.98 -4.40 -9.60
N GLY A 127 16.71 -3.82 -8.63
CA GLY A 127 17.70 -4.58 -7.86
C GLY A 127 17.07 -5.69 -7.02
N PHE A 128 15.86 -5.52 -6.51
CA PHE A 128 15.12 -6.59 -5.81
C PHE A 128 14.63 -7.65 -6.80
N LEU A 129 14.09 -7.22 -7.95
CA LEU A 129 13.58 -8.12 -8.99
C LEU A 129 14.68 -9.02 -9.57
N GLU A 130 15.87 -8.46 -9.85
CA GLU A 130 17.03 -9.23 -10.32
C GLU A 130 17.53 -10.23 -9.27
N ARG A 131 17.51 -9.86 -7.99
CA ARG A 131 17.89 -10.80 -6.91
C ARG A 131 16.88 -11.93 -6.80
N TYR A 132 15.58 -11.62 -6.84
CA TYR A 132 14.55 -12.64 -6.80
C TYR A 132 14.59 -13.56 -8.03
N GLY A 133 14.80 -13.00 -9.22
CA GLY A 133 14.88 -13.75 -10.47
C GLY A 133 16.03 -14.77 -10.54
N ARG A 134 17.02 -14.68 -9.64
CA ARG A 134 18.11 -15.65 -9.52
C ARG A 134 17.78 -16.86 -8.65
N LEU A 135 16.67 -16.84 -7.90
CA LEU A 135 16.32 -17.92 -6.97
C LEU A 135 15.80 -19.17 -7.67
N SER A 136 15.01 -19.03 -8.74
CA SER A 136 14.44 -20.15 -9.48
C SER A 136 13.99 -19.74 -10.88
N GLU A 137 13.79 -20.73 -11.77
CA GLU A 137 13.22 -20.48 -13.11
C GLU A 137 11.84 -19.83 -13.04
N LEU A 138 11.03 -20.16 -12.02
CA LEU A 138 9.73 -19.52 -11.82
C LEU A 138 9.88 -18.07 -11.36
N ALA A 139 10.86 -17.76 -10.51
CA ALA A 139 11.10 -16.39 -10.04
C ALA A 139 11.66 -15.47 -11.15
N LYS A 140 12.37 -16.05 -12.13
CA LYS A 140 13.01 -15.31 -13.23
C LYS A 140 12.05 -14.43 -14.03
N ARG A 141 10.78 -14.80 -14.14
CA ARG A 141 9.77 -13.98 -14.83
C ARG A 141 9.52 -12.62 -14.18
N HIS A 142 9.95 -12.38 -12.95
CA HIS A 142 9.85 -11.06 -12.33
C HIS A 142 11.00 -10.12 -12.74
N ASP A 143 12.15 -10.65 -13.19
CA ASP A 143 13.29 -9.88 -13.69
C ASP A 143 13.07 -9.48 -15.15
N LEU A 144 12.45 -8.32 -15.33
CA LEU A 144 12.05 -7.77 -16.62
C LEU A 144 12.58 -6.34 -16.78
N PRO A 145 12.66 -5.80 -18.01
CA PRO A 145 13.07 -4.41 -18.25
C PRO A 145 12.01 -3.37 -17.81
N TYR A 146 10.84 -3.84 -17.36
CA TYR A 146 9.76 -3.04 -16.79
C TYR A 146 9.28 -3.67 -15.48
N HIS A 147 8.68 -2.86 -14.61
CA HIS A 147 8.12 -3.31 -13.35
C HIS A 147 6.69 -2.78 -13.18
N VAL A 148 5.70 -3.67 -13.27
CA VAL A 148 4.29 -3.37 -12.99
C VAL A 148 4.09 -3.20 -11.49
N LEU A 149 3.67 -2.00 -11.08
CA LEU A 149 3.55 -1.62 -9.67
C LEU A 149 2.18 -1.98 -9.07
N GLY A 150 2.04 -1.77 -7.77
CA GLY A 150 0.76 -1.79 -7.05
C GLY A 150 0.69 -2.94 -6.06
N SER A 151 0.42 -2.62 -4.80
CA SER A 151 0.46 -3.59 -3.69
C SER A 151 -0.91 -3.85 -3.06
N ASP A 152 -1.98 -3.41 -3.71
CA ASP A 152 -3.36 -3.73 -3.38
C ASP A 152 -4.11 -4.13 -4.66
N LEU A 153 -5.13 -4.97 -4.52
CA LEU A 153 -6.14 -5.14 -5.56
C LEU A 153 -7.49 -5.46 -4.93
N ALA A 154 -8.55 -5.17 -5.68
CA ALA A 154 -9.84 -5.83 -5.61
C ALA A 154 -10.21 -6.27 -7.02
N GLY A 155 -10.67 -7.51 -7.17
CA GLY A 155 -10.89 -8.07 -8.50
C GLY A 155 -11.52 -9.44 -8.48
N VAL A 156 -11.42 -10.12 -9.62
CA VAL A 156 -12.00 -11.45 -9.85
C VAL A 156 -10.91 -12.41 -10.31
N VAL A 157 -10.83 -13.59 -9.69
CA VAL A 157 -9.89 -14.63 -10.11
C VAL A 157 -10.24 -15.09 -11.54
N LEU A 158 -9.27 -15.07 -12.44
CA LEU A 158 -9.40 -15.57 -13.81
C LEU A 158 -8.91 -17.00 -13.95
N ARG A 159 -7.73 -17.30 -13.40
CA ARG A 159 -7.08 -18.61 -13.46
C ARG A 159 -6.34 -18.88 -12.17
N THR A 160 -6.18 -20.17 -11.89
CA THR A 160 -5.36 -20.66 -10.78
C THR A 160 -4.35 -21.66 -11.31
N GLY A 161 -3.12 -21.56 -10.84
CA GLY A 161 -2.09 -22.53 -11.16
C GLY A 161 -2.26 -23.83 -10.36
N PRO A 162 -1.41 -24.84 -10.64
CA PRO A 162 -1.48 -26.14 -9.98
C PRO A 162 -1.43 -26.04 -8.44
N GLY A 163 -2.22 -26.87 -7.76
CA GLY A 163 -2.20 -26.99 -6.29
C GLY A 163 -3.04 -25.94 -5.54
N VAL A 164 -3.61 -24.94 -6.22
CA VAL A 164 -4.58 -24.03 -5.61
C VAL A 164 -5.91 -24.78 -5.42
N ASN A 165 -6.47 -24.70 -4.21
CA ASN A 165 -7.75 -25.34 -3.86
C ASN A 165 -8.76 -24.37 -3.24
N ALA A 166 -8.30 -23.36 -2.50
CA ALA A 166 -9.17 -22.43 -1.79
C ALA A 166 -9.83 -21.37 -2.70
N TRP A 167 -9.41 -21.29 -3.96
CA TRP A 167 -9.84 -20.28 -4.92
C TRP A 167 -10.09 -20.90 -6.28
N GLN A 168 -11.02 -20.33 -7.02
CA GLN A 168 -11.39 -20.74 -8.38
C GLN A 168 -11.75 -19.52 -9.25
N PRO A 169 -11.77 -19.66 -10.58
CA PRO A 169 -12.25 -18.59 -11.47
C PRO A 169 -13.63 -18.06 -11.05
N GLY A 170 -13.80 -16.75 -11.09
CA GLY A 170 -15.03 -16.06 -10.67
C GLY A 170 -15.09 -15.63 -9.20
N ASP A 171 -14.16 -16.08 -8.35
CA ASP A 171 -14.11 -15.62 -6.96
C ASP A 171 -13.75 -14.14 -6.88
N GLU A 172 -14.52 -13.38 -6.09
CA GLU A 172 -14.25 -11.97 -5.82
C GLU A 172 -13.28 -11.81 -4.64
N VAL A 173 -12.15 -11.19 -4.93
CA VAL A 173 -11.01 -11.18 -4.02
C VAL A 173 -10.47 -9.78 -3.81
N VAL A 174 -9.86 -9.60 -2.64
CA VAL A 174 -8.83 -8.59 -2.39
C VAL A 174 -7.53 -9.32 -2.10
N ALA A 175 -6.38 -8.63 -2.20
CA ALA A 175 -5.09 -9.24 -1.86
C ALA A 175 -4.33 -8.43 -0.80
N HIS A 176 -3.64 -9.13 0.10
CA HIS A 176 -2.56 -8.54 0.89
C HIS A 176 -1.23 -8.68 0.15
N CYS A 177 -0.26 -7.84 0.50
CA CYS A 177 0.97 -7.71 -0.28
C CYS A 177 2.11 -8.64 0.17
N LEU A 178 1.98 -9.42 1.24
CA LEU A 178 3.08 -10.27 1.71
C LEU A 178 3.18 -11.52 0.83
N SER A 179 4.27 -11.61 0.07
CA SER A 179 4.68 -12.82 -0.65
C SER A 179 5.79 -13.51 0.13
N VAL A 180 5.59 -14.78 0.48
CA VAL A 180 6.57 -15.61 1.21
C VAL A 180 6.78 -16.93 0.46
N GLU A 181 7.97 -17.52 0.58
CA GLU A 181 8.24 -18.86 0.04
C GLU A 181 8.01 -19.95 1.09
N LEU A 182 8.30 -19.67 2.37
CA LEU A 182 8.13 -20.60 3.50
C LEU A 182 8.93 -21.91 3.37
N GLU A 183 9.99 -21.90 2.56
CA GLU A 183 10.97 -23.01 2.52
C GLU A 183 11.87 -22.99 3.76
N SER A 184 12.22 -21.81 4.27
CA SER A 184 12.96 -21.68 5.53
C SER A 184 12.07 -21.94 6.73
N SER A 185 12.61 -22.58 7.77
CA SER A 185 11.92 -22.80 9.05
C SER A 185 11.58 -21.51 9.78
N ASP A 186 12.31 -20.43 9.53
CA ASP A 186 12.21 -19.17 10.30
C ASP A 186 10.81 -18.54 10.19
N GLY A 187 10.14 -18.69 9.04
CA GLY A 187 8.80 -18.15 8.79
C GLY A 187 7.65 -19.00 9.34
N HIS A 188 7.87 -20.20 9.88
CA HIS A 188 6.78 -21.11 10.27
C HIS A 188 6.12 -20.74 11.61
N GLY A 189 6.77 -19.91 12.43
CA GLY A 189 6.18 -19.33 13.65
C GLY A 189 5.46 -18.01 13.40
N ASP A 190 5.98 -17.20 12.48
CA ASP A 190 5.39 -15.97 11.97
C ASP A 190 5.95 -15.73 10.56
N THR A 191 5.10 -15.74 9.53
CA THR A 191 5.56 -15.68 8.14
C THR A 191 6.23 -14.35 7.79
N MET A 192 6.07 -13.33 8.63
CA MET A 192 6.84 -12.08 8.52
C MET A 192 8.35 -12.26 8.72
N LEU A 193 8.77 -13.38 9.32
CA LEU A 193 10.17 -13.71 9.57
C LEU A 193 10.76 -14.63 8.50
N ASP A 194 9.98 -14.97 7.46
CA ASP A 194 10.52 -15.69 6.31
C ASP A 194 11.63 -14.85 5.66
N PRO A 195 12.85 -15.37 5.47
CA PRO A 195 13.97 -14.60 4.92
C PRO A 195 13.74 -14.20 3.46
N GLU A 196 12.79 -14.85 2.78
CA GLU A 196 12.40 -14.57 1.40
C GLU A 196 11.06 -13.80 1.31
N GLN A 197 10.62 -13.19 2.43
CA GLN A 197 9.44 -12.34 2.45
C GLN A 197 9.65 -11.09 1.58
N ARG A 198 8.66 -10.80 0.75
CA ARG A 198 8.66 -9.71 -0.23
C ARG A 198 7.33 -9.01 -0.29
N ILE A 199 7.36 -7.76 -0.70
CA ILE A 199 6.17 -6.95 -0.98
C ILE A 199 5.77 -7.13 -2.43
N TRP A 200 4.57 -7.67 -2.66
CA TRP A 200 4.00 -7.80 -3.99
C TRP A 200 3.80 -6.44 -4.67
N GLY A 201 4.22 -6.34 -5.95
CA GLY A 201 4.19 -5.10 -6.73
C GLY A 201 5.21 -4.04 -6.32
N PHE A 202 6.18 -4.41 -5.47
CA PHE A 202 7.32 -3.58 -5.07
C PHE A 202 8.65 -4.36 -5.16
N GLU A 203 8.73 -5.53 -4.52
CA GLU A 203 9.84 -6.50 -4.62
C GLU A 203 9.51 -7.69 -5.51
N THR A 204 8.29 -7.74 -6.05
CA THR A 204 7.89 -8.65 -7.11
C THR A 204 7.21 -7.85 -8.23
N ASN A 205 7.35 -8.33 -9.46
CA ASN A 205 6.62 -7.79 -10.61
C ASN A 205 5.12 -8.20 -10.60
N PHE A 206 4.36 -7.73 -11.60
CA PHE A 206 2.94 -8.06 -11.82
C PHE A 206 2.01 -7.58 -10.69
N GLY A 207 2.25 -6.34 -10.23
CA GLY A 207 1.45 -5.67 -9.21
C GLY A 207 0.02 -5.32 -9.65
N GLY A 208 -0.74 -4.74 -8.71
CA GLY A 208 -2.17 -4.46 -8.86
C GLY A 208 -2.55 -3.18 -9.61
N LEU A 209 -1.63 -2.26 -9.90
CA LEU A 209 -1.93 -1.07 -10.71
C LEU A 209 -1.92 -1.43 -12.21
N ALA A 210 -2.80 -2.34 -12.58
CA ALA A 210 -2.91 -2.92 -13.90
C ALA A 210 -4.28 -3.55 -14.11
N GLU A 211 -4.59 -3.95 -15.34
CA GLU A 211 -5.81 -4.71 -15.67
C GLU A 211 -5.75 -6.16 -15.17
N ILE A 212 -4.55 -6.75 -15.14
CA ILE A 212 -4.30 -8.11 -14.68
C ILE A 212 -3.14 -8.12 -13.67
N ALA A 213 -3.30 -8.88 -12.60
CA ALA A 213 -2.27 -9.14 -11.61
C ALA A 213 -1.96 -10.64 -11.50
N LEU A 214 -0.71 -10.95 -11.17
CA LEU A 214 -0.29 -12.29 -10.75
C LEU A 214 0.05 -12.25 -9.26
N VAL A 215 -0.62 -13.10 -8.48
CA VAL A 215 -0.45 -13.18 -7.02
C VAL A 215 -0.34 -14.62 -6.57
N LYS A 216 0.31 -14.85 -5.43
CA LYS A 216 0.21 -16.14 -4.76
C LYS A 216 -1.20 -16.30 -4.17
N SER A 217 -1.74 -17.51 -4.21
CA SER A 217 -3.07 -17.82 -3.68
C SER A 217 -3.21 -17.58 -2.17
N ASN A 218 -2.10 -17.61 -1.43
CA ASN A 218 -2.02 -17.25 0.00
C ASN A 218 -1.94 -15.74 0.25
N GLN A 219 -2.12 -14.92 -0.78
CA GLN A 219 -2.32 -13.48 -0.69
C GLN A 219 -3.79 -13.07 -0.74
N LEU A 220 -4.62 -13.92 -1.33
CA LEU A 220 -6.01 -13.63 -1.61
C LEU A 220 -6.86 -13.70 -0.34
N MET A 221 -7.86 -12.83 -0.24
CA MET A 221 -8.88 -12.80 0.79
C MET A 221 -10.23 -12.48 0.13
N PRO A 222 -11.37 -12.90 0.71
CA PRO A 222 -12.66 -12.61 0.10
C PRO A 222 -12.90 -11.10 0.09
N LYS A 223 -13.38 -10.57 -1.03
CA LYS A 223 -13.80 -9.18 -1.13
C LYS A 223 -14.98 -8.92 -0.18
N PRO A 224 -14.95 -7.84 0.63
CA PRO A 224 -16.13 -7.40 1.39
C PRO A 224 -17.31 -7.07 0.46
N GLU A 225 -18.42 -7.79 0.61
CA GLU A 225 -19.57 -7.71 -0.31
C GLU A 225 -20.30 -6.36 -0.31
N HIS A 226 -20.19 -5.56 0.75
CA HIS A 226 -20.89 -4.27 0.87
C HIS A 226 -20.08 -3.07 0.34
N LEU A 227 -18.84 -3.30 -0.10
CA LEU A 227 -17.95 -2.28 -0.62
C LEU A 227 -17.88 -2.33 -2.15
N SER A 228 -17.68 -1.17 -2.78
CA SER A 228 -17.32 -1.12 -4.19
C SER A 228 -15.89 -1.68 -4.42
N TRP A 229 -15.48 -1.84 -5.68
CA TRP A 229 -14.14 -2.34 -6.01
C TRP A 229 -13.03 -1.47 -5.42
N GLU A 230 -13.08 -0.17 -5.67
CA GLU A 230 -12.08 0.80 -5.22
C GLU A 230 -12.09 0.99 -3.71
N GLU A 231 -13.26 0.88 -3.07
CA GLU A 231 -13.36 0.86 -1.61
C GLU A 231 -12.77 -0.41 -0.99
N ALA A 232 -12.94 -1.57 -1.64
CA ALA A 232 -12.38 -2.83 -1.18
C ALA A 232 -10.86 -2.94 -1.42
N ALA A 233 -10.33 -2.24 -2.44
CA ALA A 233 -8.90 -2.20 -2.74
C ALA A 233 -8.12 -1.23 -1.82
N ALA A 234 -8.78 -0.18 -1.31
CA ALA A 234 -8.12 0.85 -0.50
C ALA A 234 -7.50 0.39 0.85
N PRO A 235 -8.05 -0.60 1.59
CA PRO A 235 -7.53 -0.94 2.91
C PRO A 235 -6.27 -1.80 2.91
N GLY A 236 -6.11 -2.72 1.95
CA GLY A 236 -5.21 -3.88 1.96
C GLY A 236 -3.94 -3.73 2.81
N LEU A 237 -2.91 -3.09 2.26
CA LEU A 237 -1.61 -2.88 2.89
C LEU A 237 -1.69 -2.14 4.24
N VAL A 238 -2.35 -0.98 4.28
CA VAL A 238 -2.27 -0.09 5.44
C VAL A 238 -3.15 -0.55 6.61
N ASN A 239 -4.31 -1.16 6.35
CA ASN A 239 -5.18 -1.70 7.38
C ASN A 239 -4.54 -2.92 8.06
N SER A 240 -4.00 -3.85 7.26
CA SER A 240 -3.30 -5.02 7.80
C SER A 240 -2.06 -4.62 8.59
N THR A 241 -1.28 -3.65 8.11
CA THR A 241 -0.13 -3.10 8.86
C THR A 241 -0.56 -2.48 10.19
N ALA A 242 -1.62 -1.66 10.19
CA ALA A 242 -2.15 -1.08 11.42
C ALA A 242 -2.69 -2.15 12.39
N TYR A 243 -3.32 -3.21 11.86
CA TYR A 243 -3.80 -4.35 12.64
C TYR A 243 -2.65 -5.08 13.33
N ARG A 244 -1.59 -5.47 12.59
CA ARG A 244 -0.41 -6.11 13.20
C ARG A 244 0.21 -5.21 14.25
N GLN A 245 0.43 -3.94 13.91
CA GLN A 245 1.14 -2.99 14.75
C GLN A 245 0.40 -2.70 16.06
N LEU A 246 -0.93 -2.57 16.02
CA LEU A 246 -1.73 -2.17 17.19
C LEU A 246 -2.45 -3.33 17.89
N VAL A 247 -3.14 -4.19 17.14
CA VAL A 247 -4.06 -5.20 17.69
C VAL A 247 -3.36 -6.54 17.93
N SER A 248 -2.53 -6.98 16.98
CA SER A 248 -1.84 -8.27 17.10
C SER A 248 -0.89 -8.29 18.30
N ARG A 249 -0.69 -9.48 18.86
CA ARG A 249 0.34 -9.74 19.88
C ARG A 249 1.76 -9.63 19.34
N ASN A 250 1.93 -9.67 18.01
CA ASN A 250 3.21 -9.40 17.36
C ASN A 250 3.56 -7.90 17.37
N GLY A 251 2.55 -7.02 17.53
CA GLY A 251 2.72 -5.59 17.76
C GLY A 251 2.46 -5.22 19.22
N ALA A 252 1.60 -4.22 19.44
CA ALA A 252 1.32 -3.69 20.78
C ALA A 252 0.43 -4.60 21.63
N GLY A 253 -0.40 -5.44 21.02
CA GLY A 253 -1.40 -6.26 21.74
C GLY A 253 -2.41 -5.40 22.52
N MET A 254 -2.93 -4.34 21.89
CA MET A 254 -3.85 -3.37 22.51
C MET A 254 -5.05 -4.04 23.19
N LYS A 255 -5.46 -3.49 24.33
CA LYS A 255 -6.67 -3.87 25.05
C LYS A 255 -7.62 -2.68 25.24
N GLN A 256 -8.88 -2.99 25.57
CA GLN A 256 -9.85 -1.98 25.99
C GLN A 256 -9.32 -1.19 27.20
N GLY A 257 -9.56 0.12 27.20
CA GLY A 257 -9.08 1.05 28.21
C GLY A 257 -7.67 1.58 28.01
N ASP A 258 -6.90 1.09 27.01
CA ASP A 258 -5.60 1.67 26.70
C ASP A 258 -5.75 3.10 26.14
N ASN A 259 -4.86 4.00 26.57
CA ASN A 259 -4.65 5.29 25.92
C ASN A 259 -3.62 5.12 24.80
N VAL A 260 -4.02 5.38 23.55
CA VAL A 260 -3.18 5.13 22.36
C VAL A 260 -2.87 6.45 21.66
N LEU A 261 -1.60 6.88 21.67
CA LEU A 261 -1.17 8.02 20.86
C LEU A 261 -1.01 7.59 19.41
N ILE A 262 -1.71 8.27 18.48
CA ILE A 262 -1.69 7.93 17.05
C ILE A 262 -1.13 9.10 16.26
N TRP A 263 0.10 8.97 15.77
CA TRP A 263 0.68 9.95 14.85
C TRP A 263 0.03 9.87 13.46
N GLY A 264 -0.17 11.03 12.83
CA GLY A 264 -0.74 11.10 11.48
C GLY A 264 -2.11 10.43 11.37
N ALA A 265 -2.97 10.65 12.37
CA ALA A 265 -4.21 9.90 12.61
C ALA A 265 -5.24 9.94 11.46
N SER A 266 -5.11 10.87 10.52
CA SER A 266 -5.98 10.98 9.33
C SER A 266 -5.33 10.47 8.03
N GLY A 267 -4.10 9.94 8.09
CA GLY A 267 -3.42 9.36 6.94
C GLY A 267 -3.79 7.88 6.73
N GLY A 268 -3.15 7.21 5.77
CA GLY A 268 -3.38 5.79 5.47
C GLY A 268 -3.35 4.90 6.71
N LEU A 269 -2.19 4.79 7.39
CA LEU A 269 -2.05 3.99 8.62
C LEU A 269 -2.89 4.50 9.79
N GLY A 270 -2.78 5.80 10.09
CA GLY A 270 -3.41 6.41 11.27
C GLY A 270 -4.94 6.34 11.26
N SER A 271 -5.55 6.37 10.07
CA SER A 271 -7.01 6.28 9.93
C SER A 271 -7.54 4.90 10.33
N TYR A 272 -6.85 3.81 9.96
CA TYR A 272 -7.19 2.47 10.43
C TYR A 272 -6.81 2.26 11.89
N ALA A 273 -5.65 2.75 12.35
CA ALA A 273 -5.25 2.68 13.75
C ALA A 273 -6.28 3.35 14.69
N THR A 274 -6.83 4.50 14.28
CA THR A 274 -7.87 5.21 15.03
C THR A 274 -9.15 4.38 15.12
N GLN A 275 -9.60 3.81 14.00
CA GLN A 275 -10.78 2.93 13.99
C GLN A 275 -10.56 1.67 14.82
N LEU A 276 -9.38 1.05 14.75
CA LEU A 276 -9.03 -0.14 15.53
C LEU A 276 -9.02 0.18 17.03
N ALA A 277 -8.45 1.31 17.45
CA ALA A 277 -8.49 1.76 18.84
C ALA A 277 -9.93 1.92 19.34
N LEU A 278 -10.76 2.66 18.61
CA LEU A 278 -12.17 2.85 18.96
C LEU A 278 -12.94 1.53 19.01
N ALA A 279 -12.81 0.68 17.99
CA ALA A 279 -13.49 -0.61 17.92
C ALA A 279 -13.02 -1.60 19.00
N GLY A 280 -11.77 -1.48 19.46
CA GLY A 280 -11.20 -2.27 20.53
C GLY A 280 -11.50 -1.74 21.94
N GLY A 281 -12.21 -0.61 22.06
CA GLY A 281 -12.54 0.01 23.34
C GLY A 281 -11.36 0.77 23.98
N ALA A 282 -10.35 1.14 23.20
CA ALA A 282 -9.25 2.01 23.61
C ALA A 282 -9.58 3.48 23.31
N THR A 283 -8.86 4.40 23.94
CA THR A 283 -8.99 5.85 23.74
C THR A 283 -7.87 6.32 22.80
N PRO A 284 -8.15 6.68 21.54
CA PRO A 284 -7.13 7.25 20.66
C PRO A 284 -6.89 8.73 20.98
N ILE A 285 -5.63 9.11 21.14
CA ILE A 285 -5.14 10.49 21.13
C ILE A 285 -4.59 10.76 19.73
N CYS A 286 -5.42 11.33 18.86
CA CYS A 286 -5.11 11.52 17.45
C CYS A 286 -4.23 12.76 17.25
N VAL A 287 -3.05 12.59 16.64
CA VAL A 287 -2.21 13.71 16.24
C VAL A 287 -2.34 13.97 14.73
N VAL A 288 -2.72 15.19 14.39
CA VAL A 288 -2.92 15.67 13.01
C VAL A 288 -2.16 16.98 12.77
N SER A 289 -2.26 17.52 11.56
CA SER A 289 -1.52 18.72 11.15
C SER A 289 -2.39 19.84 10.58
N SER A 290 -3.72 19.71 10.64
CA SER A 290 -4.66 20.76 10.25
C SER A 290 -6.04 20.56 10.88
N PRO A 291 -6.87 21.63 10.96
CA PRO A 291 -8.25 21.54 11.45
C PRO A 291 -9.12 20.55 10.66
N GLN A 292 -8.98 20.52 9.33
CA GLN A 292 -9.76 19.61 8.48
C GLN A 292 -9.44 18.14 8.80
N LYS A 293 -8.17 17.83 9.07
CA LYS A 293 -7.76 16.47 9.48
C LYS A 293 -8.26 16.14 10.89
N ALA A 294 -8.40 17.13 11.76
CA ALA A 294 -9.02 16.95 13.07
C ALA A 294 -10.51 16.60 12.93
N ASP A 295 -11.26 17.28 12.06
CA ASP A 295 -12.68 17.01 11.83
C ASP A 295 -12.93 15.59 11.32
N ILE A 296 -12.05 15.05 10.47
CA ILE A 296 -12.11 13.64 10.08
C ILE A 296 -11.97 12.72 11.31
N CYS A 297 -11.00 12.98 12.18
CA CYS A 297 -10.81 12.18 13.39
C CYS A 297 -12.05 12.23 14.29
N ARG A 298 -12.68 13.42 14.44
CA ARG A 298 -13.96 13.57 15.15
C ARG A 298 -15.07 12.76 14.51
N SER A 299 -15.18 12.80 13.19
CA SER A 299 -16.20 12.05 12.46
C SER A 299 -16.00 10.52 12.52
N MET A 300 -14.78 10.05 12.80
CA MET A 300 -14.51 8.64 13.13
C MET A 300 -14.96 8.26 14.55
N GLY A 301 -15.09 9.24 15.44
CA GLY A 301 -15.44 9.07 16.85
C GLY A 301 -14.31 9.39 17.83
N ALA A 302 -13.18 9.94 17.38
CA ALA A 302 -12.10 10.35 18.27
C ALA A 302 -12.39 11.72 18.90
N GLU A 303 -12.26 11.81 20.22
CA GLU A 303 -12.48 13.04 20.98
C GLU A 303 -11.17 13.77 21.32
N ALA A 304 -10.14 13.00 21.68
CA ALA A 304 -8.83 13.52 22.04
C ALA A 304 -7.97 13.77 20.79
N ILE A 305 -7.87 15.04 20.37
CA ILE A 305 -7.15 15.41 19.14
C ILE A 305 -6.14 16.53 19.41
N ILE A 306 -4.94 16.36 18.89
CA ILE A 306 -3.86 17.34 18.92
C ILE A 306 -3.52 17.77 17.50
N ASP A 307 -3.70 19.06 17.18
CA ASP A 307 -3.14 19.64 15.96
C ASP A 307 -1.70 20.08 16.24
N ARG A 308 -0.72 19.30 15.76
CA ARG A 308 0.70 19.56 15.99
C ARG A 308 1.17 20.88 15.36
N SER A 309 0.51 21.34 14.30
CA SER A 309 0.84 22.57 13.59
C SER A 309 0.40 23.77 14.42
N ALA A 310 -0.84 23.72 14.94
CA ALA A 310 -1.37 24.77 15.82
C ALA A 310 -0.61 24.86 17.15
N GLU A 311 -0.24 23.71 17.73
CA GLU A 311 0.57 23.65 18.94
C GLU A 311 2.04 24.04 18.69
N GLY A 312 2.51 24.00 17.43
CA GLY A 312 3.84 24.45 17.04
C GLY A 312 4.99 23.68 17.69
N TYR A 313 4.86 22.36 17.90
CA TYR A 313 5.92 21.57 18.54
C TYR A 313 7.25 21.66 17.76
N ARG A 314 8.36 21.80 18.51
CA ARG A 314 9.73 21.83 17.97
C ARG A 314 10.62 20.84 18.73
N PHE A 315 10.41 19.55 18.48
CA PHE A 315 11.15 18.49 19.19
C PHE A 315 12.66 18.50 18.92
N TRP A 316 13.10 19.12 17.83
CA TRP A 316 14.50 19.35 17.47
C TRP A 316 14.80 20.85 17.47
N LYS A 317 15.86 21.26 18.16
CA LYS A 317 16.36 22.65 18.19
C LYS A 317 17.18 22.97 16.94
N ASP A 318 17.91 21.97 16.49
CA ASP A 318 18.79 21.99 15.32
C ASP A 318 18.89 20.56 14.75
N GLU A 319 19.78 20.35 13.79
CA GLU A 319 19.95 19.06 13.10
C GLU A 319 20.42 17.91 14.03
N ARG A 320 20.97 18.19 15.21
CA ARG A 320 21.59 17.16 16.08
C ARG A 320 21.12 17.19 17.52
N THR A 321 20.32 18.17 17.92
CA THR A 321 19.94 18.38 19.31
C THR A 321 18.43 18.43 19.47
N GLN A 322 17.89 17.53 20.29
CA GLN A 322 16.48 17.54 20.65
C GLN A 322 16.15 18.49 21.82
N ASP A 323 14.87 18.85 21.98
CA ASP A 323 14.37 19.67 23.09
C ASP A 323 13.45 18.89 24.05
N PRO A 324 13.96 18.38 25.19
CA PRO A 324 13.14 17.72 26.20
C PRO A 324 12.04 18.60 26.81
N LYS A 325 12.14 19.94 26.72
CA LYS A 325 11.05 20.83 27.17
C LYS A 325 9.83 20.70 26.26
N GLU A 326 10.03 20.52 24.96
CA GLU A 326 8.96 20.31 23.99
C GLU A 326 8.33 18.94 24.14
N TRP A 327 9.11 17.89 24.45
CA TRP A 327 8.55 16.58 24.83
C TRP A 327 7.66 16.69 26.06
N LYS A 328 8.09 17.44 27.08
CA LYS A 328 7.31 17.68 28.30
C LYS A 328 6.04 18.48 28.02
N ARG A 329 6.10 19.48 27.15
CA ARG A 329 4.93 20.27 26.72
C ARG A 329 3.91 19.39 26.01
N PHE A 330 4.37 18.55 25.09
CA PHE A 330 3.53 17.57 24.40
C PHE A 330 2.90 16.56 25.37
N GLY A 331 3.68 16.00 26.30
CA GLY A 331 3.16 15.11 27.34
C GLY A 331 2.14 15.77 28.28
N LYS A 332 2.29 17.08 28.56
CA LYS A 332 1.27 17.84 29.30
C LYS A 332 -0.04 17.89 28.51
N ARG A 333 0.02 18.18 27.21
CA ARG A 333 -1.17 18.23 26.34
C ARG A 333 -1.89 16.89 26.29
N ILE A 334 -1.15 15.78 26.20
CA ILE A 334 -1.73 14.44 26.28
C ILE A 334 -2.48 14.25 27.60
N ARG A 335 -1.85 14.57 28.74
CA ARG A 335 -2.47 14.44 30.07
C ARG A 335 -3.70 15.32 30.27
N GLU A 336 -3.78 16.47 29.63
CA GLU A 336 -4.99 17.30 29.63
C GLU A 336 -6.17 16.58 28.96
N LEU A 337 -5.91 15.73 27.96
CA LEU A 337 -6.94 14.99 27.22
C LEU A 337 -7.30 13.65 27.86
N THR A 338 -6.40 13.06 28.65
CA THR A 338 -6.58 11.73 29.27
C THR A 338 -6.92 11.79 30.77
N GLY A 339 -7.15 12.98 31.33
CA GLY A 339 -7.41 13.12 32.76
C GLY A 339 -6.18 12.88 33.65
N GLY A 340 -4.98 13.10 33.13
CA GLY A 340 -3.72 13.01 33.87
C GLY A 340 -2.86 11.80 33.53
N GLU A 341 -3.32 10.88 32.67
CA GLU A 341 -2.62 9.65 32.33
C GLU A 341 -1.64 9.82 31.15
N ASP A 342 -0.51 9.13 31.22
CA ASP A 342 0.37 8.92 30.06
C ASP A 342 -0.18 7.77 29.18
N VAL A 343 0.23 7.72 27.91
CA VAL A 343 -0.30 6.76 26.92
C VAL A 343 0.34 5.38 27.08
N ASP A 344 -0.49 4.32 27.07
CA ASP A 344 -0.03 2.93 27.14
C ASP A 344 0.71 2.51 25.88
N ILE A 345 0.24 2.99 24.72
CA ILE A 345 0.77 2.64 23.41
C ILE A 345 1.02 3.93 22.61
N VAL A 346 2.17 3.98 21.92
CA VAL A 346 2.39 4.93 20.83
C VAL A 346 2.44 4.18 19.50
N PHE A 347 1.57 4.58 18.59
CA PHE A 347 1.55 4.15 17.20
C PHE A 347 2.45 5.09 16.38
N GLU A 348 3.71 4.68 16.20
CA GLU A 348 4.78 5.43 15.53
C GLU A 348 4.91 5.03 14.05
N HIS A 349 5.24 6.04 13.23
CA HIS A 349 5.59 5.90 11.81
C HIS A 349 6.30 7.15 11.25
N PRO A 350 6.13 8.39 11.80
CA PRO A 350 6.91 9.52 11.31
C PRO A 350 8.42 9.32 11.53
N GLY A 351 8.85 8.72 12.64
CA GLY A 351 10.28 8.45 12.88
C GLY A 351 11.02 9.63 13.50
N ARG A 352 12.19 10.02 12.94
CA ARG A 352 13.17 10.91 13.58
C ARG A 352 12.59 12.15 14.28
N GLU A 353 11.66 12.87 13.65
CA GLU A 353 11.09 14.11 14.22
C GLU A 353 10.34 13.86 15.53
N THR A 354 9.64 12.73 15.66
CA THR A 354 8.70 12.45 16.75
C THR A 354 9.23 11.42 17.75
N PHE A 355 10.19 10.58 17.36
CA PHE A 355 10.54 9.35 18.10
C PHE A 355 11.01 9.62 19.54
N GLY A 356 11.83 10.65 19.78
CA GLY A 356 12.26 11.04 21.13
C GLY A 356 11.08 11.45 22.02
N ALA A 357 10.12 12.22 21.47
CA ALA A 357 8.90 12.60 22.17
C ALA A 357 8.02 11.38 22.45
N SER A 358 7.87 10.47 21.49
CA SER A 358 7.14 9.20 21.63
C SER A 358 7.67 8.35 22.77
N VAL A 359 9.00 8.14 22.83
CA VAL A 359 9.64 7.44 23.95
C VAL A 359 9.42 8.17 25.26
N PHE A 360 9.46 9.51 25.28
CA PHE A 360 9.26 10.31 26.48
C PHE A 360 7.83 10.17 27.05
N VAL A 361 6.79 10.38 26.23
CA VAL A 361 5.38 10.46 26.68
C VAL A 361 4.71 9.12 26.95
N THR A 362 5.33 8.01 26.54
CA THR A 362 4.81 6.67 26.82
C THR A 362 4.79 6.38 28.32
N ARG A 363 3.73 5.74 28.83
CA ARG A 363 3.57 5.33 30.23
C ARG A 363 4.70 4.37 30.65
N LYS A 364 4.97 4.29 31.96
CA LYS A 364 5.83 3.23 32.53
C LYS A 364 5.28 1.84 32.15
N GLY A 365 6.12 0.99 31.58
CA GLY A 365 5.74 -0.32 31.04
C GLY A 365 5.06 -0.28 29.67
N GLY A 366 4.83 0.91 29.10
CA GLY A 366 4.15 1.09 27.82
C GLY A 366 5.01 0.71 26.61
N THR A 367 4.37 0.72 25.44
CA THR A 367 4.96 0.23 24.19
C THR A 367 4.94 1.28 23.10
N ILE A 368 6.09 1.50 22.47
CA ILE A 368 6.21 2.25 21.22
C ILE A 368 6.30 1.23 20.09
N THR A 369 5.33 1.23 19.18
CA THR A 369 5.34 0.37 18.00
C THR A 369 5.66 1.20 16.77
N THR A 370 6.58 0.76 15.92
CA THR A 370 7.01 1.53 14.74
C THR A 370 7.08 0.66 13.50
N CYS A 371 6.56 1.15 12.37
CA CYS A 371 6.60 0.44 11.08
C CYS A 371 7.23 1.22 9.92
N ALA A 372 7.58 2.48 10.15
CA ALA A 372 8.14 3.37 9.13
C ALA A 372 8.91 4.52 9.77
N SER A 373 9.47 5.39 8.93
CA SER A 373 10.25 6.55 9.38
C SER A 373 10.23 7.69 8.37
N THR A 374 9.04 8.22 8.08
CA THR A 374 8.79 9.25 7.06
C THR A 374 9.72 10.47 7.15
N SER A 375 10.02 10.97 8.35
CA SER A 375 10.89 12.13 8.57
C SER A 375 12.39 11.77 8.70
N GLY A 376 12.75 10.51 8.52
CA GLY A 376 14.12 9.99 8.65
C GLY A 376 14.21 8.78 9.57
N PHE A 377 15.00 7.77 9.15
CA PHE A 377 15.18 6.48 9.85
C PHE A 377 16.26 6.51 10.95
N MET A 378 17.08 7.56 11.00
CA MET A 378 18.06 7.75 12.07
C MET A 378 17.37 8.28 13.32
N HIS A 379 16.88 7.36 14.16
CA HIS A 379 16.18 7.70 15.40
C HIS A 379 17.17 8.04 16.51
N GLU A 380 16.82 9.03 17.32
CA GLU A 380 17.53 9.38 18.54
C GLU A 380 16.52 9.55 19.68
N TYR A 381 16.79 8.94 20.83
CA TYR A 381 15.95 9.05 22.02
C TYR A 381 16.80 8.97 23.29
N ASP A 382 16.29 9.54 24.39
CA ASP A 382 16.93 9.40 25.69
C ASP A 382 16.56 8.06 26.33
N ASN A 383 17.50 7.12 26.26
CA ASN A 383 17.34 5.75 26.69
C ASN A 383 16.98 5.60 28.19
N ARG A 384 17.25 6.61 29.03
CA ARG A 384 16.86 6.59 30.45
C ARG A 384 15.35 6.43 30.61
N TYR A 385 14.56 7.11 29.79
CA TYR A 385 13.10 6.96 29.83
C TYR A 385 12.64 5.57 29.41
N LEU A 386 13.40 4.90 28.53
CA LEU A 386 13.11 3.53 28.13
C LEU A 386 13.40 2.55 29.28
N TRP A 387 14.66 2.45 29.73
CA TRP A 387 15.04 1.41 30.69
C TRP A 387 14.53 1.67 32.11
N MET A 388 14.54 2.92 32.61
CA MET A 388 14.11 3.21 33.98
C MET A 388 12.60 3.07 34.15
N SER A 389 11.86 3.18 33.04
CA SER A 389 10.40 3.02 33.01
C SER A 389 9.97 1.71 32.35
N LEU A 390 10.90 0.78 32.08
CA LEU A 390 10.64 -0.55 31.53
C LEU A 390 9.76 -0.53 30.26
N LYS A 391 9.93 0.49 29.42
CA LYS A 391 9.18 0.64 28.16
C LYS A 391 9.77 -0.31 27.11
N ARG A 392 9.02 -0.55 26.04
CA ARG A 392 9.46 -1.38 24.91
C ARG A 392 9.32 -0.61 23.60
N ILE A 393 10.25 -0.85 22.69
CA ILE A 393 10.13 -0.43 21.28
C ILE A 393 9.99 -1.71 20.47
N ILE A 394 8.93 -1.82 19.68
CA ILE A 394 8.64 -2.98 18.84
C ILE A 394 8.64 -2.52 17.37
N GLY A 395 9.57 -3.08 16.59
CA GLY A 395 9.52 -2.97 15.14
C GLY A 395 8.41 -3.85 14.60
N SER A 396 7.53 -3.28 13.77
CA SER A 396 6.48 -4.00 13.06
C SER A 396 6.64 -3.76 11.56
N HIS A 397 6.27 -4.74 10.75
CA HIS A 397 6.30 -4.63 9.31
C HIS A 397 5.13 -5.43 8.75
N PHE A 398 4.36 -4.85 7.84
CA PHE A 398 3.16 -5.45 7.24
C PHE A 398 2.28 -6.24 8.21
N ALA A 399 1.90 -7.44 7.79
CA ALA A 399 1.06 -8.40 8.48
C ALA A 399 1.34 -9.76 7.85
N ASN A 400 1.41 -10.82 8.67
CA ASN A 400 1.31 -12.16 8.11
C ASN A 400 -0.10 -12.39 7.54
N TYR A 401 -0.28 -13.46 6.76
CA TYR A 401 -1.56 -13.72 6.09
C TYR A 401 -2.74 -13.84 7.08
N ARG A 402 -2.51 -14.39 8.27
CA ARG A 402 -3.54 -14.49 9.30
C ARG A 402 -3.97 -13.11 9.81
N GLU A 403 -3.02 -12.24 10.09
CA GLU A 403 -3.28 -10.86 10.53
C GLU A 403 -3.99 -10.06 9.44
N ALA A 404 -3.57 -10.21 8.18
CA ALA A 404 -4.27 -9.59 7.04
C ALA A 404 -5.71 -10.11 6.93
N TRP A 405 -5.92 -11.41 7.08
CA TRP A 405 -7.26 -12.03 7.06
C TRP A 405 -8.14 -11.53 8.18
N GLU A 406 -7.62 -11.43 9.41
CA GLU A 406 -8.34 -10.89 10.56
C GLU A 406 -8.69 -9.40 10.37
N ALA A 407 -7.78 -8.62 9.80
CA ALA A 407 -8.00 -7.22 9.46
C ALA A 407 -9.09 -7.05 8.36
N ASN A 408 -9.04 -7.86 7.29
CA ASN A 408 -10.07 -7.86 6.25
C ASN A 408 -11.43 -8.33 6.80
N ARG A 409 -11.43 -9.29 7.72
CA ARG A 409 -12.65 -9.76 8.39
C ARG A 409 -13.32 -8.66 9.21
N LEU A 410 -12.57 -7.75 9.82
CA LEU A 410 -13.15 -6.61 10.53
C LEU A 410 -13.84 -5.63 9.58
N ILE A 411 -13.30 -5.45 8.38
CA ILE A 411 -13.95 -4.68 7.31
C ILE A 411 -15.22 -5.38 6.85
N ALA A 412 -15.12 -6.66 6.50
CA ALA A 412 -16.28 -7.47 6.08
C ALA A 412 -17.41 -7.50 7.11
N LYS A 413 -17.12 -7.24 8.41
CA LYS A 413 -18.08 -7.12 9.50
C LYS A 413 -18.62 -5.71 9.75
N GLY A 414 -18.20 -4.72 8.97
CA GLY A 414 -18.60 -3.32 9.15
C GLY A 414 -18.11 -2.72 10.46
N LYS A 415 -17.00 -3.24 11.03
CA LYS A 415 -16.38 -2.72 12.25
C LYS A 415 -15.28 -1.71 11.95
N ILE A 416 -14.65 -1.86 10.80
CA ILE A 416 -13.63 -0.96 10.25
C ILE A 416 -14.10 -0.60 8.84
N HIS A 417 -13.94 0.66 8.45
CA HIS A 417 -14.43 1.18 7.18
C HIS A 417 -13.26 1.64 6.30
N PRO A 418 -13.39 1.54 4.96
CA PRO A 418 -12.38 2.07 4.05
C PRO A 418 -12.24 3.58 4.23
N THR A 419 -11.03 4.08 3.97
CA THR A 419 -10.69 5.50 4.15
C THR A 419 -10.35 6.17 2.83
N LEU A 420 -11.04 5.73 1.77
CA LEU A 420 -10.89 6.22 0.41
C LEU A 420 -11.38 7.67 0.29
N SER A 421 -10.52 8.57 -0.20
CA SER A 421 -10.85 9.98 -0.36
C SER A 421 -11.06 10.40 -1.80
N LYS A 422 -10.17 9.93 -2.69
CA LYS A 422 -10.17 10.26 -4.11
C LYS A 422 -9.85 9.02 -4.92
N VAL A 423 -10.44 8.95 -6.11
CA VAL A 423 -10.24 7.89 -7.08
C VAL A 423 -9.76 8.49 -8.39
N TYR A 424 -8.83 7.80 -9.04
CA TYR A 424 -8.26 8.14 -10.33
C TYR A 424 -8.48 7.01 -11.33
N SER A 425 -8.38 7.32 -12.63
CA SER A 425 -8.27 6.29 -13.66
C SER A 425 -6.88 5.65 -13.66
N LEU A 426 -6.72 4.49 -14.29
CA LEU A 426 -5.41 3.86 -14.50
C LEU A 426 -4.42 4.81 -15.20
N ASP A 427 -4.91 5.59 -16.18
CA ASP A 427 -4.12 6.57 -16.93
C ASP A 427 -3.63 7.74 -16.07
N ASP A 428 -4.38 8.10 -15.03
CA ASP A 428 -4.04 9.19 -14.12
C ASP A 428 -3.21 8.74 -12.91
N THR A 429 -2.72 7.49 -12.89
CA THR A 429 -1.94 6.94 -11.76
C THR A 429 -0.71 7.79 -11.44
N GLY A 430 -0.07 8.41 -12.44
CA GLY A 430 1.03 9.36 -12.22
C GLY A 430 0.61 10.54 -11.32
N GLN A 431 -0.58 11.11 -11.55
CA GLN A 431 -1.12 12.20 -10.74
C GLN A 431 -1.55 11.70 -9.35
N ALA A 432 -2.13 10.51 -9.26
CA ALA A 432 -2.45 9.87 -7.99
C ALA A 432 -1.20 9.70 -7.10
N ALA A 433 -0.08 9.22 -7.68
CA ALA A 433 1.20 9.10 -7.00
C ALA A 433 1.79 10.46 -6.58
N TYR A 434 1.66 11.48 -7.43
CA TYR A 434 2.06 12.85 -7.11
C TYR A 434 1.29 13.42 -5.91
N ASP A 435 -0.03 13.23 -5.85
CA ASP A 435 -0.85 13.69 -4.73
C ASP A 435 -0.50 12.98 -3.41
N VAL A 436 -0.10 11.72 -3.48
CA VAL A 436 0.42 10.99 -2.31
C VAL A 436 1.78 11.52 -1.88
N HIS A 437 2.71 11.70 -2.82
CA HIS A 437 4.04 12.28 -2.58
C HIS A 437 3.96 13.66 -1.91
N ARG A 438 3.06 14.51 -2.40
CA ARG A 438 2.88 15.88 -1.94
C ARG A 438 1.90 16.03 -0.76
N ASN A 439 1.37 14.93 -0.23
CA ASN A 439 0.38 14.93 0.86
C ASN A 439 -0.86 15.79 0.57
N LEU A 440 -1.31 15.84 -0.69
CA LEU A 440 -2.45 16.64 -1.15
C LEU A 440 -3.81 15.96 -0.95
N HIS A 441 -3.80 14.79 -0.30
CA HIS A 441 -4.97 13.97 -0.04
C HIS A 441 -5.13 13.70 1.46
N GLN A 442 -6.27 13.13 1.82
CA GLN A 442 -6.55 12.57 3.14
C GLN A 442 -6.84 11.07 2.98
N GLY A 443 -6.63 10.25 4.01
CA GLY A 443 -6.91 8.81 3.92
C GLY A 443 -6.13 8.11 2.79
N LYS A 444 -6.84 7.44 1.89
CA LYS A 444 -6.30 6.63 0.79
C LYS A 444 -6.74 7.13 -0.58
N VAL A 445 -5.89 6.93 -1.59
CA VAL A 445 -6.17 7.23 -3.00
C VAL A 445 -6.36 5.92 -3.75
N GLY A 446 -7.52 5.76 -4.38
CA GLY A 446 -7.87 4.60 -5.20
C GLY A 446 -7.57 4.82 -6.68
N VAL A 447 -7.41 3.73 -7.41
CA VAL A 447 -7.22 3.72 -8.87
C VAL A 447 -8.18 2.71 -9.46
N LEU A 448 -9.04 3.15 -10.39
CA LEU A 448 -9.84 2.26 -11.21
C LEU A 448 -8.94 1.59 -12.25
N CYS A 449 -9.01 0.27 -12.33
CA CYS A 449 -8.26 -0.54 -13.27
C CYS A 449 -9.23 -0.98 -14.39
N LEU A 450 -9.81 -2.18 -14.30
CA LEU A 450 -10.87 -2.62 -15.22
C LEU A 450 -12.25 -2.02 -14.90
N ALA A 451 -12.48 -1.52 -13.68
CA ALA A 451 -13.74 -0.88 -13.33
C ALA A 451 -13.93 0.40 -14.17
N PRO A 452 -14.99 0.51 -14.99
CA PRO A 452 -15.19 1.67 -15.85
C PRO A 452 -15.63 2.93 -15.09
N GLU A 453 -16.19 2.76 -13.89
CA GLU A 453 -16.69 3.83 -13.03
C GLU A 453 -16.64 3.40 -11.55
N GLU A 454 -16.74 4.38 -10.66
CA GLU A 454 -16.83 4.15 -9.20
C GLU A 454 -18.18 3.52 -8.81
N GLY A 455 -18.21 2.89 -7.63
CA GLY A 455 -19.45 2.39 -7.01
C GLY A 455 -19.88 0.98 -7.45
N LEU A 456 -19.22 0.38 -8.43
CA LEU A 456 -19.48 -0.99 -8.87
C LEU A 456 -18.95 -2.03 -7.87
N GLY A 457 -19.54 -3.23 -7.89
CA GLY A 457 -19.07 -4.39 -7.11
C GLY A 457 -19.76 -4.62 -5.76
N VAL A 458 -20.77 -3.81 -5.41
CA VAL A 458 -21.56 -4.01 -4.18
C VAL A 458 -22.56 -5.17 -4.40
N LYS A 459 -22.48 -6.19 -3.55
CA LYS A 459 -23.40 -7.34 -3.49
C LYS A 459 -24.29 -7.37 -2.24
N ASN A 460 -23.93 -6.62 -1.20
CA ASN A 460 -24.72 -6.50 0.03
C ASN A 460 -25.10 -5.04 0.30
N GLN A 461 -26.18 -4.59 -0.34
CA GLN A 461 -26.66 -3.21 -0.23
C GLN A 461 -27.18 -2.86 1.17
N GLU A 462 -27.86 -3.79 1.85
CA GLU A 462 -28.37 -3.57 3.21
C GLU A 462 -27.23 -3.23 4.19
N MET A 463 -26.14 -3.99 4.14
CA MET A 463 -24.96 -3.73 4.96
C MET A 463 -24.25 -2.44 4.55
N ARG A 464 -24.23 -2.10 3.26
CA ARG A 464 -23.68 -0.84 2.75
C ARG A 464 -24.45 0.35 3.31
N ASP A 465 -25.78 0.35 3.18
CA ASP A 465 -26.64 1.45 3.60
C ASP A 465 -26.50 1.75 5.10
N LYS A 466 -26.39 0.69 5.93
CA LYS A 466 -26.15 0.79 7.36
C LYS A 466 -24.86 1.55 7.71
N HIS A 467 -23.83 1.46 6.86
CA HIS A 467 -22.50 1.99 7.13
C HIS A 467 -22.07 3.09 6.15
N LEU A 468 -22.95 3.56 5.26
CA LEU A 468 -22.61 4.44 4.14
C LEU A 468 -21.94 5.74 4.60
N HIS A 469 -22.42 6.36 5.67
CA HIS A 469 -21.80 7.55 6.25
C HIS A 469 -20.35 7.29 6.71
N ALA A 470 -20.09 6.12 7.31
CA ALA A 470 -18.76 5.76 7.77
C ALA A 470 -17.81 5.40 6.61
N ILE A 471 -18.35 4.80 5.54
CA ILE A 471 -17.63 4.48 4.29
C ILE A 471 -17.21 5.76 3.56
N ASN A 472 -18.10 6.75 3.46
CA ASN A 472 -17.85 8.00 2.73
C ASN A 472 -17.13 9.07 3.53
N ARG A 473 -16.73 8.78 4.77
CA ARG A 473 -16.19 9.76 5.73
C ARG A 473 -14.95 10.52 5.23
N PHE A 474 -14.17 9.92 4.34
CA PHE A 474 -12.96 10.50 3.75
C PHE A 474 -13.18 11.14 2.37
N ARG A 475 -14.36 10.96 1.78
CA ARG A 475 -14.72 11.60 0.51
C ARG A 475 -14.94 13.09 0.77
N THR A 476 -14.32 13.94 -0.03
CA THR A 476 -14.71 15.35 -0.08
C THR A 476 -16.07 15.42 -0.78
N GLU A 477 -17.07 16.06 -0.17
CA GLU A 477 -18.31 16.38 -0.89
C GLU A 477 -17.94 17.08 -2.19
N GLN A 478 -18.26 16.46 -3.33
CA GLN A 478 -18.27 17.19 -4.60
C GLN A 478 -19.43 18.18 -4.47
N GLY A 479 -19.09 19.44 -4.20
CA GLY A 479 -20.05 20.54 -4.15
C GLY A 479 -20.71 20.80 -5.50
#